data_AF-A0A0K2RSZ5-F1
#
_entry.id   AF-A0A0K2RSZ5-F1
#
_cell.length_a   1.000
_cell.length_b   1.000
_cell.length_c   1.000
_cell.angle_alpha   90.00
_cell.angle_beta   90.00
_cell.angle_gamma   90.00
#
_symmetry.space_group_name_H-M   'P 1'
#
loop_
_entity.id
_entity.type
_entity.pdbx_description
1 polymer ?
#
loop_
_entity_poly.entity_id
_entity_poly.type
_entity_poly.pdbx_seq_one_letter_code
_entity_poly.pdbx_strand_id
1 'polypeptide(L)'
;MLVAAPVMGIGGVILAVEQDVALSWIVFAIVPVLLAIMLLIVRKLVPLYREGQGLVDRINSVLREQILGTAVIRAFVRQPFEMKRFEAANDALTRNNLRSARIVAAMLPLVMTVVNLSSAGVVWLGGHRIIAGDMELGALTAFIAYIMQILLAIMMAMYVLSTAPRAAVSAERVTEVLNTESEITQPGNTAGGMVARPRGLKACASTMSFSPTREPKHQ
;
A
#
# COMPACT_ATOMS: atom_id res chain seq x y z
N MET A 1 -8.25 4.22 15.06
CA MET A 1 -8.82 4.19 13.68
C MET A 1 -8.67 2.82 13.01
N LEU A 2 -7.49 2.16 13.07
CA LEU A 2 -7.29 0.81 12.51
C LEU A 2 -8.19 -0.27 13.14
N VAL A 3 -8.46 -0.17 14.44
CA VAL A 3 -9.29 -1.12 15.21
C VAL A 3 -10.79 -0.91 14.97
N ALA A 4 -11.22 0.31 14.64
CA ALA A 4 -12.64 0.65 14.45
C ALA A 4 -13.22 0.01 13.17
N ALA A 5 -12.42 -0.17 12.12
CA ALA A 5 -12.87 -0.72 10.84
C ALA A 5 -13.36 -2.19 10.91
N PRO A 6 -12.59 -3.14 11.48
CA PRO A 6 -13.08 -4.51 11.65
C PRO A 6 -14.22 -4.58 12.67
N VAL A 7 -14.18 -3.78 13.74
CA VAL A 7 -15.24 -3.74 14.76
C VAL A 7 -16.55 -3.18 14.20
N MET A 8 -16.51 -2.15 13.35
CA MET A 8 -17.71 -1.62 12.66
C MET A 8 -18.20 -2.55 11.55
N GLY A 9 -17.31 -3.24 10.83
CA GLY A 9 -17.69 -4.21 9.81
C GLY A 9 -18.38 -5.43 10.42
N ILE A 10 -17.79 -6.00 11.46
CA ILE A 10 -18.36 -7.15 12.20
C ILE A 10 -19.63 -6.70 12.95
N GLY A 11 -19.59 -5.55 13.63
CA GLY A 11 -20.75 -4.99 14.33
C GLY A 11 -21.91 -4.63 13.40
N GLY A 12 -21.63 -4.12 12.20
CA GLY A 12 -22.63 -3.80 11.19
C GLY A 12 -23.31 -5.04 10.59
N VAL A 13 -22.55 -6.13 10.36
CA VAL A 13 -23.13 -7.41 9.91
C VAL A 13 -23.98 -8.05 11.00
N ILE A 14 -23.53 -8.03 12.26
CA ILE A 14 -24.28 -8.59 13.40
C ILE A 14 -25.58 -7.82 13.63
N LEU A 15 -25.54 -6.49 13.68
CA LEU A 15 -26.73 -5.65 13.86
C LEU A 15 -27.70 -5.75 12.68
N ALA A 16 -27.20 -5.87 11.44
CA ALA A 16 -28.05 -6.05 10.26
C ALA A 16 -28.78 -7.40 10.20
N VAL A 17 -28.25 -8.42 10.89
CA VAL A 17 -28.87 -9.75 11.01
C VAL A 17 -29.91 -9.79 12.13
N GLU A 18 -29.72 -9.02 13.21
CA GLU A 18 -30.69 -8.96 14.33
C GLU A 18 -31.95 -8.13 14.02
N GLN A 19 -31.93 -7.25 13.03
CA GLN A 19 -33.00 -6.25 12.86
C GLN A 19 -34.25 -6.76 12.13
N ASP A 20 -34.11 -7.45 10.98
CA ASP A 20 -35.26 -7.98 10.21
C ASP A 20 -34.81 -8.95 9.10
N VAL A 21 -35.21 -10.23 9.18
CA VAL A 21 -34.73 -11.34 8.33
C VAL A 21 -34.92 -11.06 6.82
N ALA A 22 -35.96 -10.32 6.44
CA ALA A 22 -36.25 -10.08 5.03
C ALA A 22 -35.46 -8.91 4.43
N LEU A 23 -35.15 -7.87 5.20
CA LEU A 23 -34.24 -6.81 4.74
C LEU A 23 -32.77 -7.26 4.82
N SER A 24 -32.42 -8.20 5.73
CA SER A 24 -31.08 -8.81 5.78
C SER A 24 -30.68 -9.47 4.46
N TRP A 25 -31.63 -9.98 3.67
CA TRP A 25 -31.33 -10.56 2.35
C TRP A 25 -30.72 -9.55 1.37
N ILE A 26 -31.19 -8.30 1.41
CA ILE A 26 -30.66 -7.22 0.57
C ILE A 26 -29.20 -6.92 0.96
N VAL A 27 -28.91 -6.84 2.26
CA VAL A 27 -27.55 -6.65 2.77
C VAL A 27 -26.66 -7.83 2.38
N PHE A 28 -27.17 -9.05 2.53
CA PHE A 28 -26.46 -10.27 2.15
C PHE A 28 -26.15 -10.34 0.64
N ALA A 29 -26.95 -9.67 -0.21
CA ALA A 29 -26.66 -9.54 -1.64
C ALA A 29 -25.66 -8.41 -1.95
N ILE A 30 -25.79 -7.24 -1.29
CA ILE A 30 -24.94 -6.06 -1.57
C ILE A 30 -23.52 -6.26 -1.07
N VAL A 31 -23.33 -6.82 0.13
CA VAL A 31 -22.01 -7.03 0.75
C VAL A 31 -21.07 -7.84 -0.15
N PRO A 32 -21.42 -9.03 -0.68
CA PRO A 32 -20.53 -9.78 -1.56
C PRO A 32 -20.29 -9.08 -2.89
N VAL A 33 -21.28 -8.36 -3.44
CA VAL A 33 -21.09 -7.56 -4.66
C VAL A 33 -20.05 -6.47 -4.44
N LEU A 34 -20.14 -5.75 -3.32
CA LEU A 34 -19.17 -4.72 -2.96
C LEU A 34 -17.77 -5.32 -2.69
N LEU A 35 -17.71 -6.43 -1.95
CA LEU A 35 -16.45 -7.14 -1.72
C LEU A 35 -15.80 -7.59 -3.02
N ALA A 36 -16.57 -8.15 -3.96
CA ALA A 36 -16.07 -8.57 -5.26
C ALA A 36 -15.50 -7.39 -6.05
N ILE A 37 -16.24 -6.29 -6.14
CA ILE A 37 -15.79 -5.04 -6.77
C ILE A 37 -14.47 -4.56 -6.17
N MET A 38 -14.41 -4.48 -4.84
CA MET A 38 -13.23 -3.98 -4.14
C MET A 38 -12.04 -4.91 -4.32
N LEU A 39 -12.23 -6.23 -4.25
CA LEU A 39 -11.19 -7.21 -4.50
C LEU A 39 -10.65 -7.12 -5.93
N LEU A 40 -11.50 -6.89 -6.93
CA LEU A 40 -11.08 -6.69 -8.31
C LEU A 40 -10.25 -5.41 -8.48
N ILE A 41 -10.65 -4.31 -7.85
CA ILE A 41 -9.89 -3.06 -7.86
C ILE A 41 -8.52 -3.27 -7.22
N VAL A 42 -8.47 -3.84 -6.01
CA VAL A 42 -7.20 -4.09 -5.31
C VAL A 42 -6.28 -5.01 -6.10
N ARG A 43 -6.81 -6.12 -6.65
CA ARG A 43 -6.04 -7.05 -7.48
C ARG A 43 -5.43 -6.39 -8.72
N LYS A 44 -6.11 -5.41 -9.32
CA LYS A 44 -5.55 -4.64 -10.45
C LYS A 44 -4.59 -3.56 -9.99
N LEU A 45 -4.86 -2.88 -8.89
CA LEU A 45 -4.10 -1.69 -8.46
C LEU A 45 -2.76 -2.04 -7.82
N VAL A 46 -2.69 -3.13 -7.04
CA VAL A 46 -1.45 -3.59 -6.38
C VAL A 46 -0.30 -3.85 -7.36
N PRO A 47 -0.46 -4.61 -8.46
CA PRO A 47 0.64 -4.83 -9.41
C PRO A 47 1.08 -3.54 -10.09
N LEU A 48 0.17 -2.64 -10.44
CA LEU A 48 0.52 -1.32 -11.01
C LEU A 48 1.34 -0.47 -10.05
N TYR A 49 1.04 -0.50 -8.75
CA TYR A 49 1.86 0.19 -7.76
C TYR A 49 3.25 -0.45 -7.60
N ARG A 50 3.35 -1.78 -7.66
CA ARG A 50 4.65 -2.47 -7.64
C ARG A 50 5.49 -2.14 -8.88
N GLU A 51 4.87 -2.18 -10.07
CA GLU A 51 5.52 -1.78 -11.32
C GLU A 51 5.97 -0.32 -11.28
N GLY A 52 5.12 0.57 -10.73
CA GLY A 52 5.44 1.98 -10.53
C GLY A 52 6.68 2.21 -9.67
N GLN A 53 6.87 1.44 -8.59
CA GLN A 53 8.08 1.53 -7.77
C GLN A 53 9.34 1.18 -8.55
N GLY A 54 9.33 0.06 -9.30
CA GLY A 54 10.47 -0.32 -10.14
C GLY A 54 10.79 0.68 -11.25
N LEU A 55 9.77 1.36 -11.79
CA LEU A 55 9.94 2.43 -12.77
C LEU A 55 10.60 3.68 -12.16
N VAL A 56 10.24 4.03 -10.92
CA VAL A 56 10.91 5.11 -10.17
C VAL A 56 12.38 4.75 -9.91
N ASP A 57 12.68 3.52 -9.50
CA ASP A 57 14.06 3.06 -9.28
C ASP A 57 14.89 3.13 -10.56
N ARG A 58 14.31 2.73 -11.70
CA ARG A 58 14.96 2.83 -13.01
C ARG A 58 15.24 4.27 -13.43
N ILE A 59 14.29 5.18 -13.26
CA ILE A 59 14.51 6.60 -13.56
C ILE A 59 15.60 7.18 -12.67
N ASN A 60 15.59 6.84 -11.37
CA ASN A 60 16.63 7.29 -10.44
C ASN A 60 18.02 6.77 -10.83
N SER A 61 18.12 5.53 -11.31
CA SER A 61 19.37 4.96 -11.83
C SER A 61 19.87 5.72 -13.06
N VAL A 62 19.01 5.94 -14.07
CA VAL A 62 19.38 6.70 -15.28
C VAL A 62 19.80 8.13 -14.93
N LEU A 63 19.07 8.78 -14.03
CA LEU A 63 19.37 10.14 -13.58
C LEU A 63 20.73 10.19 -12.86
N ARG A 64 21.01 9.23 -11.98
CA ARG A 64 22.28 9.13 -11.27
C ARG A 64 23.45 8.91 -12.24
N GLU A 65 23.30 8.00 -13.21
CA GLU A 65 24.31 7.78 -14.25
C GLU A 65 24.59 9.04 -15.07
N GLN A 66 23.55 9.80 -15.43
CA GLN A 66 23.71 11.04 -16.19
C GLN A 66 24.37 12.15 -15.38
N ILE A 67 24.05 12.29 -14.10
CA ILE A 67 24.65 13.29 -13.21
C ILE A 67 26.14 12.99 -13.01
N LEU A 68 26.49 11.74 -12.68
CA LEU A 68 27.88 11.33 -12.46
C LEU A 68 28.69 11.34 -13.78
N GLY A 69 28.05 10.95 -14.89
CA GLY A 69 28.66 10.86 -16.22
C GLY A 69 28.60 12.14 -17.05
N THR A 70 28.13 13.27 -16.51
CA THR A 70 27.86 14.50 -17.28
C THR A 70 29.09 15.00 -18.05
N ALA A 71 30.30 14.90 -17.47
CA ALA A 71 31.54 15.27 -18.13
C ALA A 71 31.83 14.37 -19.35
N VAL A 72 31.61 13.06 -19.23
CA VAL A 72 31.81 12.07 -20.30
C VAL A 72 30.76 12.25 -21.40
N ILE A 73 29.49 12.44 -21.02
CA ILE A 73 28.39 12.66 -21.98
C ILE A 73 28.66 13.89 -22.84
N ARG A 74 29.15 14.99 -22.24
CA ARG A 74 29.53 16.21 -22.96
C ARG A 74 30.76 16.00 -23.83
N ALA A 75 31.78 15.28 -23.34
CA ALA A 75 32.99 15.00 -24.11
C ALA A 75 32.71 14.20 -25.39
N PHE A 76 31.71 13.32 -25.38
CA PHE A 76 31.30 12.53 -26.55
C PHE A 76 30.06 13.07 -27.29
N VAL A 77 29.55 14.26 -26.94
CA VAL A 77 28.36 14.89 -27.55
C VAL A 77 27.15 13.94 -27.57
N ARG A 78 26.97 13.15 -26.51
CA ARG A 78 25.92 12.12 -26.40
C ARG A 78 24.65 12.59 -25.69
N GLN A 79 24.48 13.88 -25.43
CA GLN A 79 23.27 14.40 -24.75
C GLN A 79 21.95 13.94 -25.41
N PRO A 80 21.78 13.98 -26.75
CA PRO A 80 20.51 13.61 -27.38
C PRO A 80 20.16 12.13 -27.17
N PHE A 81 21.16 11.26 -27.13
CA PHE A 81 20.98 9.83 -26.88
C PHE A 81 20.51 9.58 -25.44
N GLU A 82 21.17 10.22 -24.47
CA GLU A 82 20.82 10.12 -23.06
C GLU A 82 19.44 10.73 -22.76
N MET A 83 19.06 11.80 -23.46
CA MET A 83 17.75 12.41 -23.33
C MET A 83 16.63 11.48 -23.79
N LYS A 84 16.81 10.78 -24.92
CA LYS A 84 15.89 9.73 -25.38
C LYS A 84 15.79 8.56 -24.39
N ARG A 85 16.92 8.18 -23.76
CA ARG A 85 16.95 7.12 -22.74
C ARG A 85 16.13 7.51 -21.51
N PHE A 86 16.27 8.76 -21.06
CA PHE A 86 15.48 9.31 -19.95
C PHE A 86 13.99 9.42 -20.31
N GLU A 87 13.67 9.94 -21.49
CA GLU A 87 12.30 10.11 -21.98
C GLU A 87 11.56 8.76 -22.05
N ALA A 88 12.19 7.72 -22.58
CA ALA A 88 11.62 6.38 -22.62
C ALA A 88 11.30 5.81 -21.21
N ALA A 89 12.17 6.06 -20.22
CA ALA A 89 11.94 5.66 -18.84
C ALA A 89 10.81 6.47 -18.19
N ASN A 90 10.79 7.78 -18.41
CA ASN A 90 9.76 8.69 -17.91
C ASN A 90 8.37 8.39 -18.50
N ASP A 91 8.30 8.08 -19.78
CA ASP A 91 7.04 7.71 -20.45
C ASP A 91 6.47 6.42 -19.89
N ALA A 92 7.33 5.45 -19.56
CA ALA A 92 6.89 4.22 -18.91
C ALA A 92 6.27 4.50 -17.52
N LEU A 93 6.93 5.32 -16.69
CA LEU A 93 6.39 5.76 -15.40
C LEU A 93 5.06 6.52 -15.57
N THR A 94 5.01 7.44 -16.52
CA THR A 94 3.82 8.26 -16.80
C THR A 94 2.63 7.38 -17.20
N ARG A 95 2.83 6.40 -18.10
CA ARG A 95 1.78 5.46 -18.50
C ARG A 95 1.27 4.63 -17.32
N ASN A 96 2.17 4.17 -16.45
CA ASN A 96 1.78 3.42 -15.25
C ASN A 96 0.95 4.28 -14.28
N ASN A 97 1.39 5.52 -14.05
CA ASN A 97 0.68 6.47 -13.19
C ASN A 97 -0.70 6.81 -13.74
N LEU A 98 -0.82 7.04 -15.05
CA LEU A 98 -2.11 7.30 -15.70
C LEU A 98 -3.07 6.10 -15.62
N ARG A 99 -2.55 4.86 -15.76
CA ARG A 99 -3.38 3.66 -15.60
C ARG A 99 -3.86 3.51 -14.15
N SER A 100 -2.98 3.75 -13.18
CA SER A 100 -3.30 3.70 -11.75
C SER A 100 -4.34 4.77 -11.38
N ALA A 101 -4.12 6.00 -11.84
CA ALA A 101 -5.04 7.12 -11.64
C ALA A 101 -6.41 6.86 -12.25
N ARG A 102 -6.51 6.25 -13.44
CA ARG A 102 -7.81 5.88 -14.03
C ARG A 102 -8.58 4.88 -13.19
N ILE A 103 -7.91 3.88 -12.59
CA ILE A 103 -8.56 2.91 -11.70
C ILE A 103 -9.07 3.62 -10.44
N VAL A 104 -8.25 4.48 -9.83
CA VAL A 104 -8.65 5.24 -8.63
C VAL A 104 -9.77 6.23 -8.95
N ALA A 105 -9.73 6.91 -10.09
CA ALA A 105 -10.78 7.83 -10.53
C ALA A 105 -12.10 7.10 -10.81
N ALA A 106 -12.05 5.85 -11.29
CA ALA A 106 -13.24 5.03 -11.49
C ALA A 106 -13.84 4.51 -10.17
N MET A 107 -13.07 4.46 -9.08
CA MET A 107 -13.51 3.93 -7.78
C MET A 107 -14.67 4.73 -7.20
N LEU A 108 -14.58 6.05 -7.20
CA LEU A 108 -15.62 6.93 -6.63
C LEU A 108 -16.98 6.78 -7.36
N PRO A 109 -17.07 6.92 -8.69
CA PRO A 109 -18.33 6.71 -9.40
C PRO A 109 -18.87 5.30 -9.18
N LEU A 110 -18.01 4.29 -9.14
CA LEU A 110 -18.43 2.90 -8.98
C LEU A 110 -19.00 2.63 -7.58
N VAL A 111 -18.41 3.20 -6.54
CA VAL A 111 -18.98 3.19 -5.17
C VAL A 111 -20.32 3.95 -5.14
N MET A 112 -20.39 5.13 -5.76
CA MET A 112 -21.64 5.90 -5.82
C MET A 112 -22.75 5.13 -6.56
N THR A 113 -22.42 4.40 -7.63
CA THR A 113 -23.37 3.53 -8.31
C THR A 113 -23.89 2.43 -7.38
N VAL A 114 -23.01 1.76 -6.63
CA VAL A 114 -23.43 0.72 -5.66
C VAL A 114 -24.33 1.31 -4.58
N VAL A 115 -23.97 2.48 -4.02
CA VAL A 115 -24.79 3.19 -3.02
C VAL A 115 -26.18 3.49 -3.58
N ASN A 116 -26.25 4.10 -4.77
CA ASN A 116 -27.53 4.51 -5.36
C ASN A 116 -28.40 3.29 -5.73
N LEU A 117 -27.82 2.21 -6.28
CA LEU A 117 -28.55 0.98 -6.55
C LEU A 117 -29.06 0.33 -5.26
N SER A 118 -28.23 0.32 -4.21
CA SER A 118 -28.59 -0.21 -2.90
C SER A 118 -29.75 0.56 -2.30
N SER A 119 -29.66 1.89 -2.26
CA SER A 119 -30.71 2.77 -1.76
C SER A 119 -32.01 2.61 -2.55
N ALA A 120 -31.95 2.54 -3.89
CA ALA A 120 -33.13 2.32 -4.72
C ALA A 120 -33.79 0.96 -4.44
N GLY A 121 -33.00 -0.11 -4.31
CA GLY A 121 -33.50 -1.44 -3.98
C GLY A 121 -34.16 -1.51 -2.60
N VAL A 122 -33.56 -0.85 -1.60
CA VAL A 122 -34.10 -0.77 -0.23
C VAL A 122 -35.39 0.03 -0.21
N VAL A 123 -35.45 1.18 -0.88
CA VAL A 123 -36.69 1.99 -0.93
C VAL A 123 -37.80 1.24 -1.66
N TRP A 124 -37.48 0.50 -2.72
CA TRP A 124 -38.47 -0.31 -3.45
C TRP A 124 -39.08 -1.42 -2.58
N LEU A 125 -38.23 -2.25 -1.97
CA LEU A 125 -38.68 -3.38 -1.14
C LEU A 125 -39.26 -2.92 0.21
N GLY A 126 -38.60 -1.97 0.86
CA GLY A 126 -39.02 -1.40 2.13
C GLY A 126 -40.30 -0.56 2.01
N GLY A 127 -40.46 0.18 0.91
CA GLY A 127 -41.69 0.93 0.63
C GLY A 127 -42.91 0.02 0.51
N HIS A 128 -42.77 -1.13 -0.17
CA HIS A 128 -43.86 -2.10 -0.27
C HIS A 128 -44.27 -2.67 1.10
N ARG A 129 -43.29 -2.90 2.00
CA ARG A 129 -43.54 -3.37 3.37
C ARG A 129 -44.16 -2.32 4.28
N ILE A 130 -43.80 -1.05 4.12
CA ILE A 130 -44.45 0.05 4.85
C ILE A 130 -45.93 0.13 4.47
N ILE A 131 -46.25 -0.01 3.18
CA ILE A 131 -47.65 -0.01 2.70
C ILE A 131 -48.41 -1.24 3.22
N ALA A 132 -47.75 -2.40 3.34
CA ALA A 132 -48.34 -3.60 3.93
C ALA A 132 -48.55 -3.53 5.46
N GLY A 133 -48.00 -2.50 6.13
CA GLY A 133 -48.09 -2.33 7.58
C GLY A 133 -47.06 -3.15 8.38
N ASP A 134 -46.16 -3.85 7.70
CA ASP A 134 -45.14 -4.73 8.31
C ASP A 134 -43.92 -3.94 8.84
N MET A 135 -43.79 -2.65 8.50
CA MET A 135 -42.59 -1.87 8.78
C MET A 135 -42.89 -0.38 8.99
N GLU A 136 -42.27 0.24 9.99
CA GLU A 136 -42.34 1.69 10.20
C GLU A 136 -41.35 2.44 9.30
N LEU A 137 -41.69 3.68 8.93
CA LEU A 137 -40.82 4.56 8.15
C LEU A 137 -39.45 4.78 8.81
N GLY A 138 -39.41 4.86 10.15
CA GLY A 138 -38.16 5.01 10.92
C GLY A 138 -37.22 3.81 10.81
N ALA A 139 -37.76 2.61 10.69
CA ALA A 139 -36.95 1.42 10.48
C ALA A 139 -36.29 1.45 9.09
N LEU A 140 -36.96 2.00 8.07
CA LEU A 140 -36.39 2.11 6.71
C LEU A 140 -35.23 3.10 6.66
N THR A 141 -35.37 4.26 7.30
CA THR A 141 -34.30 5.27 7.35
C THR A 141 -33.10 4.79 8.16
N ALA A 142 -33.32 4.07 9.26
CA ALA A 142 -32.26 3.41 10.02
C ALA A 142 -31.53 2.36 9.15
N PHE A 143 -32.26 1.57 8.36
CA PHE A 143 -31.67 0.55 7.50
C PHE A 143 -30.77 1.15 6.41
N ILE A 144 -31.22 2.23 5.77
CA ILE A 144 -30.39 2.96 4.79
C ILE A 144 -29.12 3.50 5.45
N ALA A 145 -29.22 4.04 6.67
CA ALA A 145 -28.06 4.51 7.43
C ALA A 145 -27.08 3.38 7.76
N TYR A 146 -27.57 2.20 8.15
CA TYR A 146 -26.71 1.04 8.41
C TYR A 146 -25.99 0.53 7.16
N ILE A 147 -26.66 0.51 6.01
CA ILE A 147 -26.02 0.17 4.73
C ILE A 147 -24.86 1.13 4.44
N MET A 148 -25.09 2.44 4.58
CA MET A 148 -24.04 3.45 4.40
C MET A 148 -22.87 3.24 5.37
N GLN A 149 -23.15 2.86 6.62
CA GLN A 149 -22.14 2.57 7.63
C GLN A 149 -21.33 1.30 7.30
N ILE A 150 -21.98 0.25 6.81
CA ILE A 150 -21.34 -0.99 6.34
C ILE A 150 -20.45 -0.71 5.12
N LEU A 151 -20.93 0.07 4.14
CA LEU A 151 -20.16 0.49 2.97
C LEU A 151 -18.86 1.19 3.36
N LEU A 152 -18.95 2.16 4.27
CA LEU A 152 -17.78 2.88 4.79
C LEU A 152 -16.84 1.94 5.55
N ALA A 153 -17.38 1.04 6.38
CA ALA A 153 -16.58 0.06 7.13
C ALA A 153 -15.79 -0.87 6.20
N ILE A 154 -16.40 -1.36 5.11
CA ILE A 154 -15.75 -2.22 4.11
C ILE A 154 -14.66 -1.46 3.37
N MET A 155 -14.89 -0.20 2.97
CA MET A 155 -13.87 0.64 2.36
C MET A 155 -12.65 0.81 3.28
N MET A 156 -12.91 1.12 4.55
CA MET A 156 -11.86 1.27 5.57
C MET A 156 -11.12 -0.05 5.79
N ALA A 157 -11.82 -1.18 5.88
CA ALA A 157 -11.21 -2.50 6.03
C ALA A 157 -10.30 -2.84 4.84
N MET A 158 -10.74 -2.57 3.60
CA MET A 158 -9.93 -2.79 2.41
C MET A 158 -8.72 -1.85 2.34
N TYR A 159 -8.86 -0.60 2.77
CA TYR A 159 -7.73 0.32 2.90
C TYR A 159 -6.68 -0.21 3.89
N VAL A 160 -7.11 -0.69 5.05
CA VAL A 160 -6.23 -1.34 6.04
C VAL A 160 -5.58 -2.59 5.46
N LEU A 161 -6.35 -3.46 4.80
CA LEU A 161 -5.83 -4.70 4.21
C LEU A 161 -4.83 -4.44 3.08
N SER A 162 -4.92 -3.28 2.40
CA SER A 162 -3.96 -2.86 1.38
C SER A 162 -2.68 -2.23 1.95
N THR A 163 -2.75 -1.61 3.14
CA THR A 163 -1.62 -0.94 3.81
C THR A 163 -0.91 -1.86 4.80
N ALA A 164 -1.60 -2.84 5.38
CA ALA A 164 -1.06 -3.78 6.35
C ALA A 164 0.15 -4.60 5.84
N PRO A 165 0.16 -5.14 4.60
CA PRO A 165 1.33 -5.87 4.08
C PRO A 165 2.55 -4.96 3.95
N ARG A 166 2.36 -3.67 3.61
CA ARG A 166 3.46 -2.70 3.53
C ARG A 166 4.04 -2.41 4.92
N ALA A 167 3.18 -2.31 5.95
CA ALA A 167 3.62 -2.14 7.32
C ALA A 167 4.37 -3.38 7.85
N ALA A 168 3.90 -4.59 7.52
CA ALA A 168 4.55 -5.84 7.88
C ALA A 168 5.96 -5.95 7.27
N VAL A 169 6.12 -5.65 5.98
CA VAL A 169 7.44 -5.63 5.32
C VAL A 169 8.37 -4.56 5.90
N SER A 170 7.84 -3.38 6.27
CA SER A 170 8.62 -2.36 6.97
C SER A 170 9.09 -2.82 8.35
N ALA A 171 8.24 -3.54 9.10
CA ALA A 171 8.60 -4.09 10.40
C ALA A 171 9.70 -5.16 10.27
N GLU A 172 9.59 -6.06 9.29
CA GLU A 172 10.59 -7.08 9.00
C GLU A 172 11.98 -6.48 8.70
N ARG A 173 12.04 -5.42 7.87
CA ARG A 173 13.30 -4.70 7.57
C ARG A 173 13.92 -4.03 8.80
N VAL A 174 13.10 -3.47 9.69
CA VAL A 174 13.60 -2.88 10.94
C VAL A 174 14.16 -3.96 11.86
N THR A 175 13.47 -5.09 11.99
CA THR A 175 13.94 -6.25 12.76
C THR A 175 15.23 -6.84 12.18
N GLU A 176 15.38 -6.88 10.86
CA GLU A 176 16.61 -7.32 10.19
C GLU A 176 17.81 -6.43 10.55
N VAL A 177 17.63 -5.10 10.55
CA VAL A 177 18.68 -4.15 10.98
C VAL A 177 19.01 -4.31 12.47
N LEU A 178 18.01 -4.51 13.32
CA LEU A 178 18.20 -4.69 14.75
C LEU A 178 18.89 -6.02 15.10
N ASN A 179 18.66 -7.06 14.30
CA ASN A 179 19.25 -8.39 14.51
C ASN A 179 20.57 -8.59 13.77
N THR A 180 21.06 -7.58 13.05
CA THR A 180 22.37 -7.66 12.41
C THR A 180 23.46 -7.62 13.49
N GLU A 181 24.20 -8.72 13.65
CA GLU A 181 25.36 -8.74 14.54
C GLU A 181 26.47 -7.81 13.99
N SER A 182 26.98 -6.94 14.86
CA SER A 182 28.07 -6.02 14.53
C SER A 182 29.36 -6.80 14.27
N GLU A 183 29.87 -6.72 13.04
CA GLU A 183 31.12 -7.35 12.62
C GLU A 183 32.35 -6.81 13.38
N ILE A 184 32.21 -5.65 14.04
CA ILE A 184 33.22 -5.06 14.91
C ILE A 184 32.78 -5.24 16.36
N THR A 185 33.34 -6.24 17.04
CA THR A 185 33.22 -6.39 18.49
C THR A 185 34.18 -5.39 19.16
N GLN A 186 33.66 -4.42 19.92
CA GLN A 186 34.51 -3.68 20.85
C GLN A 186 34.98 -4.67 21.93
N PRO A 187 36.30 -4.82 22.16
CA PRO A 187 36.78 -5.68 23.23
C PRO A 187 36.22 -5.15 24.56
N GLY A 188 35.49 -6.03 25.25
CA GLY A 188 34.77 -5.70 26.46
C GLY A 188 35.69 -5.09 27.52
N ASN A 189 35.29 -3.91 28.01
CA ASN A 189 35.68 -3.36 29.30
C ASN A 189 37.19 -3.36 29.61
N THR A 190 37.97 -2.52 28.93
CA THR A 190 39.16 -1.94 29.58
C THR A 190 38.74 -0.69 30.33
N ALA A 191 38.28 -0.89 31.57
CA ALA A 191 38.36 0.14 32.59
C ALA A 191 39.84 0.47 32.81
N GLY A 192 40.32 1.49 32.13
CA GLY A 192 41.68 1.99 32.23
C GLY A 192 41.85 3.13 31.25
N GLY A 193 41.74 4.37 31.74
CA GLY A 193 42.01 5.56 30.95
C GLY A 193 43.36 5.46 30.27
N MET A 194 43.36 5.17 28.97
CA MET A 194 44.57 5.12 28.18
C MET A 194 44.96 6.56 27.87
N VAL A 195 45.75 7.15 28.77
CA VAL A 195 46.53 8.34 28.44
C VAL A 195 47.44 7.95 27.29
N ALA A 196 47.20 8.54 26.12
CA ALA A 196 48.01 8.33 24.93
C ALA A 196 49.45 8.78 25.22
N ARG A 197 50.32 7.83 25.55
CA ARG A 197 51.77 8.05 25.57
C ARG A 197 52.28 7.90 24.14
N PRO A 198 53.12 8.81 23.63
CA PRO A 198 53.69 8.68 22.29
C PRO A 198 54.70 7.52 22.31
N ARG A 199 54.26 6.31 21.98
CA ARG A 199 55.13 5.20 21.62
C ARG A 199 54.93 4.91 20.15
N GLY A 200 56.04 4.94 19.40
CA GLY A 200 56.06 4.78 17.96
C GLY A 200 55.25 3.58 17.51
N LEU A 201 54.28 3.83 16.62
CA LEU A 201 53.54 2.78 15.93
C LEU A 201 54.52 1.98 15.08
N LYS A 202 54.76 0.72 15.44
CA LYS A 202 55.30 -0.26 14.50
C LYS A 202 54.11 -0.80 13.69
N ALA A 203 53.91 -0.26 12.50
CA ALA A 203 53.07 -0.91 11.50
C ALA A 203 53.80 -2.18 11.04
N CYS A 204 53.44 -3.33 11.61
CA CYS A 204 53.79 -4.62 11.02
C CYS A 204 52.98 -4.75 9.73
N ALA A 205 53.62 -5.11 8.62
CA ALA A 205 53.00 -5.21 7.30
C ALA A 205 51.85 -6.23 7.31
N SER A 206 50.63 -5.75 7.56
CA SER A 206 49.41 -6.52 7.43
C SER A 206 48.87 -6.31 6.02
N THR A 207 48.83 -7.39 5.23
CA THR A 207 48.14 -7.39 3.94
C THR A 207 46.64 -7.40 4.19
N MET A 208 45.99 -6.24 4.11
CA MET A 208 44.54 -6.13 4.08
C MET A 208 44.04 -6.52 2.69
N SER A 209 43.43 -7.70 2.57
CA SER A 209 42.69 -8.11 1.38
C SER A 209 41.22 -7.79 1.59
N PHE A 210 40.67 -6.86 0.80
CA PHE A 210 39.23 -6.65 0.72
C PHE A 210 38.61 -7.76 -0.14
N SER A 211 37.71 -8.56 0.44
CA SER A 211 36.91 -9.51 -0.32
C SER A 211 35.95 -8.75 -1.23
N PRO A 212 35.96 -8.95 -2.56
CA PRO A 212 35.05 -8.24 -3.45
C PRO A 212 33.62 -8.79 -3.27
N THR A 213 32.73 -7.92 -2.78
CA THR A 213 31.27 -7.91 -2.95
C THR A 213 30.58 -9.25 -3.19
N ARG A 214 29.85 -9.76 -2.17
CA ARG A 214 28.79 -10.76 -2.38
C ARG A 214 27.72 -10.16 -3.28
N GLU A 215 27.49 -10.79 -4.43
CA GLU A 215 26.32 -10.56 -5.27
C GLU A 215 25.02 -10.76 -4.45
N PRO A 216 24.01 -9.89 -4.57
CA PRO A 216 22.70 -10.17 -4.02
C PRO A 216 22.02 -11.24 -4.89
N LYS A 217 21.78 -12.43 -4.31
CA LYS A 217 20.85 -13.41 -4.87
C LYS A 217 19.44 -12.81 -4.87
N HIS A 218 18.96 -12.44 -6.05
CA HIS A 218 17.55 -12.14 -6.28
C HIS A 218 16.71 -13.43 -6.12
N GLN A 219 15.74 -13.40 -5.20
CA GLN A 219 14.47 -14.12 -5.26
C GLN A 219 13.35 -13.08 -5.23
#